data_AF-A0A9Q9MLW5-F1
#
_entry.id   AF-A0A9Q9MLW5-F1
#
_cell.length_a   1.000
_cell.length_b   1.000
_cell.length_c   1.000
_cell.angle_alpha   90.00
_cell.angle_beta   90.00
_cell.angle_gamma   90.00
#
_symmetry.space_group_name_H-M   'P 1'
#
loop_
_entity.id
_entity.type
_entity.pdbx_description
1 polymer ?
#
loop_
_entity_poly.entity_id
_entity_poly.type
_entity_poly.pdbx_seq_one_letter_code
_entity_poly.pdbx_strand_id
1 'polypeptide(L)'
;MDPSKWDFYTMDCYRHVGEDRLAATYAEEVIRTGTTPDGVVRRPMRVAEAHITLGIVAARQGELEAALAAGRTALALDRKSLPSLVMHSRELVAELDRRFAGDQRVVEYVDLLRSLAN
;
A
#
# COMPACT_ATOMS: atom_id res chain seq x y z
N MET A 1 -19.51 16.28 -0.99
CA MET A 1 -18.12 15.75 -0.88
C MET A 1 -17.84 14.86 -2.09
N ASP A 2 -16.61 14.86 -2.61
CA ASP A 2 -16.16 13.90 -3.63
C ASP A 2 -16.06 12.50 -2.97
N PRO A 3 -16.85 11.49 -3.38
CA PRO A 3 -16.83 10.15 -2.79
C PRO A 3 -15.43 9.53 -2.80
N SER A 4 -14.63 9.78 -3.84
CA SER A 4 -13.25 9.24 -3.93
C SER A 4 -12.30 9.82 -2.89
N LYS A 5 -12.64 10.98 -2.31
CA LYS A 5 -11.90 11.57 -1.19
C LYS A 5 -12.35 10.93 0.13
N TRP A 6 -13.63 10.58 0.25
CA TRP A 6 -14.17 9.89 1.43
C TRP A 6 -13.54 8.52 1.58
N ASP A 7 -13.60 7.68 0.54
CA ASP A 7 -13.09 6.31 0.58
C ASP A 7 -11.60 6.25 0.94
N PHE A 8 -10.82 7.20 0.42
CA PHE A 8 -9.39 7.33 0.72
C PHE A 8 -9.11 7.57 2.22
N TYR A 9 -9.82 8.49 2.88
CA TYR A 9 -9.61 8.71 4.31
C TYR A 9 -10.23 7.60 5.16
N THR A 10 -11.36 7.02 4.72
CA THR A 10 -12.00 5.91 5.42
C THR A 10 -11.11 4.67 5.43
N MET A 11 -10.46 4.36 4.30
CA MET A 11 -9.41 3.34 4.19
C MET A 11 -8.33 3.53 5.26
N ASP A 12 -7.74 4.72 5.33
CA ASP A 12 -6.67 5.05 6.28
C ASP A 12 -7.12 4.92 7.74
N CYS A 13 -8.32 5.42 8.07
CA CYS A 13 -8.86 5.28 9.41
C CYS A 13 -8.99 3.80 9.79
N TYR A 14 -9.57 2.97 8.92
CA TYR A 14 -9.74 1.55 9.20
C TYR A 14 -8.41 0.79 9.28
N ARG A 15 -7.43 1.14 8.43
CA ARG A 15 -6.07 0.59 8.50
C ARG A 15 -5.44 0.86 9.88
N HIS A 16 -5.57 2.08 10.38
CA HIS A 16 -4.97 2.48 11.66
C HIS A 16 -5.65 1.87 12.89
N VAL A 17 -6.97 1.63 12.85
CA VAL A 17 -7.67 0.95 13.95
C VAL A 17 -7.62 -0.58 13.86
N GLY A 18 -6.97 -1.13 12.83
CA GLY A 18 -6.81 -2.58 12.64
C GLY A 18 -8.03 -3.30 12.07
N GLU A 19 -9.00 -2.56 11.52
CA GLU A 19 -10.17 -3.12 10.83
C GLU A 19 -9.79 -3.53 9.40
N ASP A 20 -8.93 -4.54 9.28
CA ASP A 20 -8.25 -4.91 8.05
C ASP A 20 -9.20 -5.23 6.89
N ARG A 21 -10.36 -5.84 7.18
CA ARG A 21 -11.36 -6.15 6.15
C ARG A 21 -11.93 -4.88 5.52
N LEU A 22 -12.27 -3.89 6.35
CA LEU A 22 -12.80 -2.61 5.87
C LEU A 22 -11.69 -1.81 5.17
N ALA A 23 -10.49 -1.79 5.74
CA ALA A 23 -9.34 -1.14 5.11
C ALA A 23 -9.09 -1.67 3.69
N ALA A 24 -9.12 -3.00 3.50
CA ALA A 24 -8.96 -3.62 2.19
C ALA A 24 -10.09 -3.24 1.22
N THR A 25 -11.35 -3.31 1.66
CA THR A 25 -12.50 -2.92 0.81
C THR A 25 -12.37 -1.48 0.31
N TYR A 26 -12.05 -0.54 1.19
CA TYR A 26 -11.89 0.86 0.77
C TYR A 26 -10.64 1.08 -0.09
N ALA A 27 -9.55 0.35 0.15
CA ALA A 27 -8.37 0.40 -0.71
C ALA A 27 -8.68 -0.07 -2.15
N GLU A 28 -9.43 -1.17 -2.30
CA GLU A 28 -9.90 -1.65 -3.60
C GLU A 28 -10.76 -0.61 -4.31
N GLU A 29 -11.67 0.06 -3.59
CA GLU A 29 -12.49 1.14 -4.14
C GLU A 29 -11.68 2.37 -4.55
N VAL A 30 -10.62 2.73 -3.80
CA VAL A 30 -9.69 3.79 -4.17
C VAL A 30 -8.93 3.43 -5.45
N ILE A 31 -8.48 2.19 -5.59
CA ILE A 31 -7.81 1.71 -6.81
C ILE A 31 -8.79 1.75 -7.99
N ARG A 32 -10.01 1.22 -7.81
CA ARG A 32 -11.08 1.15 -8.81
C ARG A 32 -11.51 2.53 -9.32
N THR A 33 -11.66 3.51 -8.42
CA THR A 33 -12.06 4.88 -8.79
C THR A 33 -10.89 5.76 -9.23
N GLY A 34 -9.67 5.39 -8.82
CA GLY A 34 -8.41 6.04 -9.21
C GLY A 34 -7.85 5.57 -10.56
N THR A 35 -8.40 4.48 -11.10
CA THR A 35 -7.96 3.83 -12.34
C THR A 35 -9.11 3.75 -13.32
N THR A 36 -8.83 4.02 -14.59
CA THR A 36 -9.82 3.89 -15.67
C THR A 36 -10.05 2.42 -16.05
N PRO A 37 -11.15 2.08 -16.75
CA PRO A 37 -11.37 0.71 -17.22
C PRO A 37 -10.27 0.18 -18.14
N ASP A 38 -9.56 1.04 -18.87
CA ASP A 38 -8.41 0.72 -19.71
C ASP A 38 -7.07 0.66 -18.94
N GLY A 39 -7.10 0.78 -17.61
CA GLY A 39 -5.94 0.62 -16.73
C GLY A 39 -5.11 1.89 -16.51
N VAL A 40 -5.49 3.03 -17.11
CA VAL A 40 -4.80 4.30 -16.90
C VAL A 40 -5.08 4.84 -15.50
N VAL A 41 -4.03 5.03 -14.71
CA VAL A 41 -4.10 5.54 -13.34
C VAL A 41 -4.22 7.07 -13.33
N ARG A 42 -5.39 7.59 -12.96
CA ARG A 42 -5.67 9.04 -12.90
C ARG A 42 -5.28 9.68 -11.56
N ARG A 43 -5.22 8.90 -10.48
CA ARG A 43 -4.91 9.37 -9.13
C ARG A 43 -3.73 8.60 -8.54
N PRO A 44 -2.54 8.66 -9.15
CA PRO A 44 -1.46 7.71 -8.90
C PRO A 44 -0.93 7.73 -7.46
N MET A 45 -0.92 8.89 -6.80
CA MET A 45 -0.55 8.94 -5.37
C MET A 45 -1.54 8.18 -4.47
N ARG A 46 -2.86 8.35 -4.69
CA ARG A 46 -3.88 7.63 -3.90
C ARG A 46 -3.86 6.14 -4.19
N VAL A 47 -3.67 5.76 -5.45
CA VAL A 47 -3.58 4.36 -5.87
C VAL A 47 -2.34 3.70 -5.28
N ALA A 48 -1.19 4.39 -5.23
CA ALA A 48 0.00 3.88 -4.57
C ALA A 48 -0.24 3.58 -3.08
N GLU A 49 -0.87 4.52 -2.38
CA GLU A 49 -1.15 4.37 -0.95
C GLU A 49 -2.21 3.32 -0.63
N ALA A 50 -3.20 3.15 -1.52
CA ALA A 50 -4.15 2.04 -1.44
C ALA A 50 -3.45 0.68 -1.61
N HIS A 51 -2.49 0.56 -2.53
CA HIS A 51 -1.66 -0.64 -2.63
C HIS A 51 -0.80 -0.88 -1.38
N ILE A 52 -0.25 0.17 -0.75
CA ILE A 52 0.43 0.02 0.55
C ILE A 52 -0.53 -0.49 1.62
N THR A 53 -1.77 0.01 1.66
CA THR A 53 -2.80 -0.47 2.59
C THR A 53 -3.12 -1.95 2.37
N LEU A 54 -3.30 -2.39 1.12
CA LEU A 54 -3.47 -3.82 0.81
C LEU A 54 -2.26 -4.64 1.23
N GLY A 55 -1.05 -4.10 1.07
CA GLY A 55 0.17 -4.74 1.55
C GLY A 55 0.18 -4.95 3.06
N ILE A 56 -0.24 -3.94 3.82
CA ILE A 56 -0.33 -3.99 5.29
C ILE A 56 -1.35 -5.03 5.73
N VAL A 57 -2.53 -5.04 5.13
CA VAL A 57 -3.58 -6.03 5.42
C VAL A 57 -3.09 -7.45 5.10
N ALA A 58 -2.47 -7.67 3.94
CA ALA A 58 -1.93 -8.96 3.56
C ALA A 58 -0.83 -9.42 4.54
N ALA A 59 0.10 -8.53 4.91
CA ALA A 59 1.11 -8.83 5.91
C ALA A 59 0.45 -9.23 7.23
N ARG A 60 -0.59 -8.50 7.68
CA ARG A 60 -1.34 -8.81 8.90
C ARG A 60 -1.97 -10.19 8.90
N GLN A 61 -2.43 -10.63 7.73
CA GLN A 61 -3.04 -11.94 7.51
C GLN A 61 -2.03 -13.09 7.35
N GLY A 62 -0.72 -12.81 7.29
CA GLY A 62 0.31 -13.83 7.08
C GLY A 62 0.62 -14.11 5.60
N GLU A 63 0.07 -13.30 4.69
CA GLU A 63 0.19 -13.48 3.24
C GLU A 63 1.39 -12.70 2.67
N LEU A 64 2.60 -13.22 2.88
CA LEU A 64 3.84 -12.54 2.51
C LEU A 64 3.91 -12.15 1.02
N GLU A 65 3.62 -13.08 0.12
CA GLU A 65 3.71 -12.81 -1.32
C GLU A 65 2.74 -11.70 -1.75
N ALA A 66 1.50 -11.73 -1.25
CA ALA A 66 0.52 -10.68 -1.52
C ALA A 66 0.96 -9.33 -0.96
N ALA A 67 1.55 -9.32 0.25
CA ALA A 67 2.06 -8.11 0.87
C ALA A 67 3.17 -7.45 0.04
N LEU A 68 4.14 -8.25 -0.41
CA LEU A 68 5.26 -7.78 -1.22
C LEU A 68 4.81 -7.36 -2.62
N ALA A 69 3.90 -8.10 -3.25
CA ALA A 69 3.35 -7.76 -4.56
C ALA A 69 2.62 -6.41 -4.53
N ALA A 70 1.80 -6.17 -3.50
CA ALA A 70 1.12 -4.90 -3.32
C ALA A 70 2.11 -3.75 -3.09
N GLY A 71 3.10 -3.93 -2.20
CA GLY A 71 4.16 -2.95 -1.99
C GLY A 71 4.93 -2.60 -3.27
N ARG A 72 5.34 -3.62 -4.05
CA ARG A 72 6.02 -3.42 -5.33
C ARG A 72 5.16 -2.69 -6.36
N THR A 73 3.86 -2.99 -6.41
CA THR A 73 2.91 -2.29 -7.29
C THR A 73 2.84 -0.81 -6.95
N ALA A 74 2.80 -0.45 -5.66
CA ALA A 74 2.83 0.95 -5.23
C ALA A 74 4.10 1.68 -5.68
N LEU A 75 5.27 1.03 -5.57
CA LEU A 75 6.56 1.59 -5.95
C LEU A 75 6.73 1.74 -7.48
N ALA A 76 6.08 0.88 -8.26
CA ALA A 76 6.15 0.88 -9.72
C ALA A 76 5.37 2.02 -10.39
N LEU A 77 4.46 2.71 -9.68
CA LEU A 77 3.67 3.80 -10.27
C LEU A 77 4.55 5.03 -10.63
N ASP A 78 4.38 5.53 -11.85
CA ASP A 78 5.22 6.60 -12.44
C ASP A 78 5.18 7.90 -11.63
N ARG A 79 3.98 8.38 -11.30
CA ARG A 79 3.77 9.63 -10.55
C ARG A 79 3.57 9.35 -9.06
N LYS A 80 4.64 9.47 -8.28
CA LYS A 80 4.64 9.27 -6.83
C LYS A 80 5.34 10.42 -6.12
N SER A 81 4.88 10.73 -4.91
CA SER A 81 5.68 11.50 -3.95
C SER A 81 6.53 10.51 -3.18
N LEU A 82 7.83 10.45 -3.47
CA LEU A 82 8.75 9.51 -2.82
C LEU A 82 8.77 9.67 -1.28
N PRO A 83 8.87 10.89 -0.70
CA PRO A 83 8.81 11.05 0.75
C PRO A 83 7.50 10.55 1.37
N SER A 84 6.36 10.84 0.73
CA SER A 84 5.06 10.36 1.20
C SER A 84 4.98 8.84 1.11
N LEU A 85 5.38 8.25 -0.02
CA LEU A 85 5.31 6.82 -0.22
C LEU A 85 6.20 6.06 0.76
N VAL A 86 7.41 6.56 1.04
CA VAL A 86 8.30 6.02 2.08
C VAL A 86 7.65 6.09 3.45
N MET A 87 7.04 7.23 3.81
CA MET A 87 6.34 7.40 5.08
C MET A 87 5.23 6.36 5.28
N HIS A 88 4.36 6.17 4.28
CA HIS A 88 3.26 5.19 4.37
C HIS A 88 3.77 3.75 4.33
N SER A 89 4.89 3.50 3.64
CA SER A 89 5.52 2.16 3.58
C SER A 89 6.19 1.73 4.88
N ARG A 90 6.45 2.64 5.83
CA ARG A 90 7.05 2.30 7.14
C ARG A 90 6.21 1.30 7.92
N GLU A 91 4.89 1.45 7.88
CA GLU A 91 3.98 0.52 8.55
C GLU A 91 4.04 -0.86 7.89
N LEU A 92 4.03 -0.92 6.55
CA LEU A 92 4.21 -2.18 5.82
C LEU A 92 5.51 -2.89 6.20
N VAL A 93 6.63 -2.16 6.23
CA VAL A 93 7.93 -2.71 6.63
C VAL A 93 7.87 -3.25 8.07
N ALA A 94 7.27 -2.51 9.01
CA ALA A 94 7.13 -2.97 10.38
C ALA A 94 6.26 -4.23 10.53
N GLU A 95 5.18 -4.34 9.75
CA GLU A 95 4.34 -5.55 9.72
C GLU A 95 5.06 -6.75 9.12
N LEU A 96 5.87 -6.53 8.07
CA LEU A 96 6.68 -7.55 7.42
C LEU A 96 7.80 -8.06 8.34
N ASP A 97 8.57 -7.15 8.92
CA ASP A 97 9.68 -7.48 9.84
C ASP A 97 9.17 -8.26 11.05
N ARG A 98 8.00 -7.90 11.59
CA ARG A 98 7.43 -8.57 12.77
C ARG A 98 6.93 -9.98 12.48
N ARG A 99 6.44 -10.28 11.26
CA ARG A 99 5.84 -11.59 10.94
C ARG A 99 6.74 -12.51 10.14
N PHE A 100 7.67 -11.94 9.38
CA PHE A 100 8.52 -12.66 8.44
C PHE A 100 9.99 -12.31 8.68
N ALA A 101 10.37 -12.16 9.95
CA ALA A 101 11.73 -11.82 10.35
C ALA A 101 12.75 -12.77 9.71
N GLY A 102 13.75 -12.20 9.03
CA GLY A 102 14.82 -12.96 8.37
C GLY A 102 14.45 -13.55 7.01
N ASP A 103 13.23 -13.33 6.50
CA ASP A 103 12.89 -13.71 5.14
C ASP A 103 13.65 -12.84 4.13
N GLN A 104 14.42 -13.47 3.25
CA GLN A 104 15.25 -12.80 2.25
C GLN A 104 14.43 -11.86 1.34
N ARG A 105 13.18 -12.21 1.03
CA ARG A 105 12.30 -11.40 0.17
C ARG A 105 11.89 -10.09 0.85
N VAL A 106 11.79 -10.08 2.19
CA VAL A 106 11.52 -8.87 2.97
C VAL A 106 12.75 -7.96 2.97
N VAL A 107 13.95 -8.53 3.16
CA VAL A 107 15.21 -7.78 3.07
C VAL A 107 15.34 -7.08 1.72
N GLU A 108 15.13 -7.81 0.62
CA GLU A 108 15.17 -7.27 -0.74
C GLU A 108 14.16 -6.15 -0.97
N TYR A 109 12.94 -6.29 -0.43
CA TYR A 109 11.91 -5.25 -0.52
C TYR A 109 12.28 -3.99 0.26
N VAL A 110 12.83 -4.14 1.47
CA VAL A 110 13.27 -3.00 2.29
C VAL A 110 14.45 -2.28 1.63
N ASP A 111 15.38 -3.01 1.04
CA ASP A 111 16.52 -2.42 0.32
C ASP A 111 16.08 -1.68 -0.95
N LEU A 112 15.11 -2.24 -1.70
CA LEU A 112 14.45 -1.52 -2.79
C LEU A 112 13.86 -0.20 -2.31
N LEU A 113 13.09 -0.21 -1.22
CA LEU A 113 12.47 1.00 -0.68
C LEU A 113 13.52 2.04 -0.25
N ARG A 114 14.62 1.61 0.38
CA ARG A 114 15.74 2.49 0.75
C ARG A 114 16.42 3.11 -0.47
N SER A 115 16.62 2.34 -1.54
CA SER A 115 17.25 2.83 -2.77
C SER A 115 16.46 3.98 -3.42
N LEU A 116 15.15 4.01 -3.23
CA LEU A 116 14.25 5.05 -3.76
C LEU A 116 14.18 6.30 -2.88
N ALA A 117 14.70 6.24 -1.66
CA ALA A 117 14.70 7.35 -0.70
C ALA A 117 16.01 8.16 -0.70
N ASN A 118 17.01 7.70 -1.46
CA ASN A 118 18.35 8.30 -1.58
C ASN A 118 18.48 9.19 -2.82
#